data_AF-A0A1F9RCV7-F1
#
_entry.id   AF-A0A1F9RCV7-F1
#
_cell.length_a   1.000
_cell.length_b   1.000
_cell.length_c   1.000
_cell.angle_alpha   90.00
_cell.angle_beta   90.00
_cell.angle_gamma   90.00
#
_symmetry.space_group_name_H-M   'P 1'
#
loop_
_entity.id
_entity.type
_entity.pdbx_description
1 polymer ?
#
loop_
_entity_poly.entity_id
_entity_poly.type
_entity_poly.pdbx_seq_one_letter_code
_entity_poly.pdbx_strand_id
1 'polypeptide(L)'
;MKRTLFALILCAGFAGAVCAEDAAPAVNPAGEQVQAKEQVQTREQAGEKGQGEMKKNRKEHRKEMREKRGEKLEQKGERREKRGEAMEKKGEKMQENAEKMREQAAKLEEKGNEKAAAKLERNAKRKENRGEKLENKGERMQKPGEREQRRGERKQRGGKGK
;
A
#
# COMPACT_ATOMS: atom_id res chain seq x y z
N MET A 1 17.02 3.48 21.51
CA MET A 1 17.42 3.25 22.91
C MET A 1 16.51 2.18 23.50
N LYS A 2 17.05 0.98 23.71
CA LYS A 2 16.37 -0.14 24.37
C LYS A 2 16.43 0.14 25.88
N ARG A 3 15.30 0.16 26.57
CA ARG A 3 15.25 0.13 28.04
C ARG A 3 14.30 -0.98 28.47
N THR A 4 14.89 -2.15 28.56
CA THR A 4 14.57 -3.21 29.52
C THR A 4 14.49 -2.62 30.94
N LEU A 5 13.43 -2.95 31.68
CA LEU A 5 13.41 -2.93 33.14
C LEU A 5 12.40 -3.99 33.60
N PHE A 6 12.90 -5.22 33.71
CA PHE A 6 12.43 -6.23 34.66
C PHE A 6 13.10 -5.91 36.00
N ALA A 7 12.34 -5.84 37.10
CA ALA A 7 12.78 -6.26 38.43
C ALA A 7 11.69 -6.00 39.48
N LEU A 8 11.34 -7.09 40.20
CA LEU A 8 11.10 -7.17 41.65
C LEU A 8 10.00 -6.27 42.24
N ILE A 9 9.07 -6.76 43.05
CA ILE A 9 9.37 -7.25 44.40
C ILE A 9 8.25 -8.22 44.84
N LEU A 10 8.73 -9.38 45.27
CA LEU A 10 8.01 -10.43 45.98
C LEU A 10 8.17 -10.10 47.47
N CYS A 11 7.09 -9.75 48.16
CA CYS A 11 7.07 -9.65 49.62
C CYS A 11 5.89 -10.46 50.15
N ALA A 12 6.20 -11.69 50.54
CA ALA A 12 5.41 -12.44 51.50
C ALA A 12 5.54 -11.76 52.88
N GLY A 13 4.41 -11.51 53.53
CA GLY A 13 4.34 -11.01 54.90
C GLY A 13 3.31 -11.84 55.66
N PHE A 14 3.81 -12.87 56.32
CA PHE A 14 3.10 -13.80 57.21
C PHE A 14 3.20 -13.25 58.63
N ALA A 15 2.07 -13.06 59.33
CA ALA A 15 1.91 -13.25 60.79
C ALA A 15 0.62 -12.60 61.31
N GLY A 16 -0.11 -13.32 62.17
CA GLY A 16 -1.06 -12.71 63.10
C GLY A 16 -2.36 -13.49 63.29
N ALA A 17 -2.29 -14.63 63.97
CA ALA A 17 -3.45 -15.29 64.55
C ALA A 17 -3.77 -14.66 65.93
N VAL A 18 -5.01 -14.22 66.14
CA VAL A 18 -5.62 -14.05 67.47
C VAL A 18 -7.09 -14.46 67.35
N CYS A 19 -7.50 -15.37 68.23
CA CYS A 19 -8.84 -15.93 68.37
C CYS A 19 -9.78 -14.94 69.08
N ALA A 20 -11.08 -14.99 68.77
CA ALA A 20 -12.17 -14.89 69.76
C ALA A 20 -13.53 -15.18 69.09
N GLU A 21 -14.33 -16.01 69.77
CA GLU A 21 -15.77 -16.20 69.60
C GLU A 21 -16.57 -14.89 69.43
N ASP A 22 -17.61 -14.90 68.59
CA ASP A 22 -19.01 -15.00 69.05
C ASP A 22 -20.04 -14.78 67.93
N ALA A 23 -21.20 -15.38 68.12
CA ALA A 23 -22.49 -15.08 67.48
C ALA A 23 -22.65 -15.34 65.96
N ALA A 24 -23.26 -16.50 65.67
CA ALA A 24 -24.08 -16.68 64.47
C ALA A 24 -25.25 -15.70 64.45
N PRO A 25 -25.64 -15.21 63.26
CA PRO A 25 -27.04 -15.31 62.89
C PRO A 25 -27.20 -16.21 61.65
N ALA A 26 -28.16 -17.12 61.74
CA ALA A 26 -28.61 -17.93 60.63
C ALA A 26 -29.08 -17.02 59.48
N VAL A 27 -28.33 -16.99 58.38
CA VAL A 27 -28.77 -16.37 57.13
C VAL A 27 -28.87 -17.46 56.07
N ASN A 28 -30.09 -17.61 55.55
CA ASN A 28 -30.49 -18.62 54.57
C ASN A 28 -29.64 -18.55 53.27
N PRO A 29 -29.05 -19.65 52.77
CA PRO A 29 -28.18 -19.65 51.59
C PRO A 29 -28.93 -19.68 50.24
N ALA A 30 -30.20 -19.30 50.20
CA ALA A 30 -31.04 -19.45 49.00
C ALA A 30 -31.10 -18.20 48.10
N GLY A 31 -30.80 -17.01 48.62
CA GLY A 31 -30.92 -15.74 47.86
C GLY A 31 -29.66 -15.27 47.14
N GLU A 32 -28.48 -15.67 47.60
CA GLU A 32 -27.19 -15.12 47.14
C GLU A 32 -26.67 -15.78 45.85
N GLN A 33 -27.13 -17.01 45.57
CA GLN A 33 -26.74 -17.75 44.37
C GLN A 33 -27.49 -17.32 43.10
N VAL A 34 -28.61 -16.60 43.22
CA VAL A 34 -29.37 -16.11 42.06
C VAL A 34 -28.75 -14.80 41.54
N GLN A 35 -28.34 -13.90 42.43
CA GLN A 35 -27.72 -12.62 42.07
C GLN A 35 -26.30 -12.79 41.50
N ALA A 36 -25.52 -13.77 41.99
CA ALA A 36 -24.20 -14.08 41.44
C ALA A 36 -24.28 -14.66 40.01
N LYS A 37 -25.31 -15.45 39.69
CA LYS A 37 -25.49 -16.01 38.34
C LYS A 37 -25.95 -14.96 37.32
N GLU A 38 -26.83 -14.03 37.70
CA GLU A 38 -27.21 -12.89 36.84
C GLU A 38 -26.05 -11.90 36.60
N GLN A 39 -25.21 -11.65 37.62
CA GLN A 39 -24.05 -10.76 37.48
C GLN A 39 -22.92 -11.36 36.64
N VAL A 40 -22.73 -12.68 36.67
CA VAL A 40 -21.77 -13.38 35.79
C VAL A 40 -22.29 -13.41 34.35
N GLN A 41 -23.58 -13.70 34.14
CA GLN A 41 -24.19 -13.68 32.80
C GLN A 41 -24.14 -12.29 32.15
N THR A 42 -24.34 -11.21 32.90
CA THR A 42 -24.23 -9.83 32.37
C THR A 42 -22.79 -9.42 32.06
N ARG A 43 -21.79 -9.89 32.82
CA ARG A 43 -20.36 -9.65 32.55
C ARG A 43 -19.83 -10.43 31.34
N GLU A 44 -20.27 -11.67 31.16
CA GLU A 44 -19.95 -12.48 29.98
C GLU A 44 -20.59 -11.87 28.71
N GLN A 45 -21.86 -11.45 28.78
CA GLN A 45 -22.52 -10.75 27.69
C GLN A 45 -21.88 -9.39 27.35
N ALA A 46 -21.40 -8.64 28.34
CA ALA A 46 -20.65 -7.40 28.12
C ALA A 46 -19.25 -7.65 27.53
N GLY A 47 -18.57 -8.72 27.97
CA GLY A 47 -17.28 -9.16 27.43
C GLY A 47 -17.37 -9.63 25.97
N GLU A 48 -18.42 -10.38 25.62
CA GLU A 48 -18.69 -10.80 24.24
C GLU A 48 -19.07 -9.62 23.34
N LYS A 49 -19.89 -8.68 23.83
CA LYS A 49 -20.23 -7.45 23.09
C LYS A 49 -18.99 -6.58 22.84
N GLY A 50 -18.16 -6.35 23.84
CA GLY A 50 -16.91 -5.60 23.69
C GLY A 50 -15.89 -6.27 22.77
N GLN A 51 -15.80 -7.61 22.80
CA GLN A 51 -14.98 -8.37 21.84
C GLN A 51 -15.55 -8.30 20.42
N GLY A 52 -16.87 -8.29 20.26
CA GLY A 52 -17.56 -8.12 18.97
C GLY A 52 -17.28 -6.75 18.35
N GLU A 53 -17.37 -5.68 19.14
CA GLU A 53 -17.07 -4.31 18.71
C GLU A 53 -15.60 -4.13 18.32
N MET A 54 -14.66 -4.64 19.12
CA MET A 54 -13.23 -4.61 18.76
C MET A 54 -12.95 -5.38 17.45
N LYS A 55 -13.59 -6.54 17.24
CA LYS A 55 -13.48 -7.31 15.99
C LYS A 55 -14.07 -6.53 14.81
N LYS A 56 -15.17 -5.80 15.00
CA LYS A 56 -15.81 -4.96 13.98
C LYS A 56 -14.90 -3.78 13.60
N ASN A 57 -14.42 -3.01 14.57
CA ASN A 57 -13.51 -1.88 14.35
C ASN A 57 -12.22 -2.32 13.64
N ARG A 58 -11.67 -3.49 14.02
CA ARG A 58 -10.50 -4.07 13.34
C ARG A 58 -10.78 -4.43 11.87
N LYS A 59 -11.98 -4.94 11.56
CA LYS A 59 -12.39 -5.25 10.17
C LYS A 59 -12.57 -3.97 9.35
N GLU A 60 -13.20 -2.95 9.92
CA GLU A 60 -13.40 -1.65 9.26
C GLU A 60 -12.06 -0.96 8.97
N HIS A 61 -11.18 -0.88 9.96
CA HIS A 61 -9.83 -0.33 9.76
C HIS A 61 -9.03 -1.11 8.70
N ARG A 62 -9.18 -2.44 8.66
CA ARG A 62 -8.54 -3.28 7.63
C ARG A 62 -9.11 -3.00 6.23
N LYS A 63 -10.41 -2.73 6.11
CA LYS A 63 -11.07 -2.36 4.85
C LYS A 63 -10.58 -0.99 4.37
N GLU A 64 -10.58 0.00 5.24
CA GLU A 64 -10.06 1.35 4.95
C GLU A 64 -8.60 1.31 4.47
N MET A 65 -7.74 0.56 5.18
CA MET A 65 -6.34 0.39 4.79
C MET A 65 -6.18 -0.33 3.44
N ARG A 66 -7.11 -1.21 3.09
CA ARG A 66 -7.12 -1.91 1.80
C ARG A 66 -7.54 -0.98 0.66
N GLU A 67 -8.54 -0.14 0.88
CA GLU A 67 -9.01 0.88 -0.07
C GLU A 67 -7.90 1.92 -0.35
N LYS A 68 -7.32 2.52 0.71
CA LYS A 68 -6.16 3.43 0.60
C LYS A 68 -4.98 2.80 -0.15
N ARG A 69 -4.76 1.49 0.02
CA ARG A 69 -3.71 0.75 -0.72
C ARG A 69 -4.09 0.47 -2.17
N GLY A 70 -5.38 0.35 -2.47
CA GLY A 70 -5.91 0.23 -3.82
C GLY A 70 -5.70 1.53 -4.61
N GLU A 71 -6.14 2.66 -4.05
CA GLU A 71 -5.98 3.99 -4.64
C GLU A 71 -4.52 4.33 -4.93
N LYS A 72 -3.61 4.05 -3.98
CA LYS A 72 -2.17 4.23 -4.18
C LYS A 72 -1.61 3.41 -5.34
N LEU A 73 -2.14 2.22 -5.61
CA LEU A 73 -1.70 1.39 -6.73
C LEU A 73 -2.25 1.91 -8.06
N GLU A 74 -3.50 2.36 -8.09
CA GLU A 74 -4.10 3.02 -9.26
C GLU A 74 -3.33 4.28 -9.66
N GLN A 75 -3.12 5.19 -8.70
CA GLN A 75 -2.36 6.42 -8.94
C GLN A 75 -0.93 6.12 -9.43
N LYS A 76 -0.30 5.08 -8.89
CA LYS A 76 1.04 4.67 -9.31
C LYS A 76 1.02 4.12 -10.75
N GLY A 77 0.02 3.32 -11.08
CA GLY A 77 -0.17 2.79 -12.42
C GLY A 77 -0.42 3.89 -13.46
N GLU A 78 -1.33 4.84 -13.16
CA GLU A 78 -1.62 6.00 -14.00
C GLU A 78 -0.38 6.89 -14.22
N ARG A 79 0.38 7.19 -13.16
CA ARG A 79 1.64 7.94 -13.30
C ARG A 79 2.64 7.21 -14.19
N ARG A 80 2.67 5.89 -14.13
CA ARG A 80 3.58 5.07 -14.92
C ARG A 80 3.17 5.03 -16.39
N GLU A 81 1.87 4.92 -16.66
CA GLU A 81 1.28 4.98 -18.00
C GLU A 81 1.53 6.33 -18.67
N LYS A 82 1.21 7.44 -17.99
CA LYS A 82 1.51 8.80 -18.47
C LYS A 82 3.00 8.99 -18.76
N ARG A 83 3.87 8.42 -17.93
CA ARG A 83 5.32 8.45 -18.17
C ARG A 83 5.71 7.60 -19.40
N GLY A 84 5.00 6.50 -19.63
CA GLY A 84 5.13 5.67 -20.82
C GLY A 84 4.82 6.46 -22.09
N GLU A 85 3.61 7.01 -22.18
CA GLU A 85 3.16 7.85 -23.29
C GLU A 85 4.10 9.05 -23.55
N ALA A 86 4.57 9.70 -22.47
CA ALA A 86 5.50 10.81 -22.61
C ALA A 86 6.86 10.39 -23.19
N MET A 87 7.30 9.15 -22.97
CA MET A 87 8.51 8.62 -23.61
C MET A 87 8.28 8.27 -25.07
N GLU A 88 7.13 7.68 -25.42
CA GLU A 88 6.72 7.41 -26.81
C GLU A 88 6.68 8.71 -27.63
N LYS A 89 5.93 9.72 -27.17
CA LYS A 89 5.89 11.05 -27.82
C LYS A 89 7.26 11.69 -27.99
N LYS A 90 8.18 11.44 -27.04
CA LYS A 90 9.55 11.94 -27.13
C LYS A 90 10.38 11.14 -28.15
N GLY A 91 10.09 9.85 -28.29
CA GLY A 91 10.67 8.98 -29.31
C GLY A 91 10.28 9.43 -30.72
N GLU A 92 8.98 9.62 -30.94
CA GLU A 92 8.41 10.07 -32.22
C GLU A 92 9.01 11.42 -32.66
N LYS A 93 9.07 12.39 -31.75
CA LYS A 93 9.74 13.68 -32.01
C LYS A 93 11.21 13.53 -32.35
N MET A 94 11.89 12.50 -31.84
CA MET A 94 13.28 12.24 -32.18
C MET A 94 13.43 11.63 -33.58
N GLN A 95 12.49 10.79 -34.00
CA GLN A 95 12.41 10.25 -35.36
C GLN A 95 12.10 11.35 -36.37
N GLU A 96 11.10 12.20 -36.13
CA GLU A 96 10.78 13.35 -37.00
C GLU A 96 12.00 14.28 -37.17
N ASN A 97 12.74 14.52 -36.07
CA ASN A 97 13.97 15.31 -36.13
C ASN A 97 15.11 14.60 -36.87
N ALA A 98 15.14 13.26 -36.88
CA ALA A 98 16.11 12.50 -37.66
C ALA A 98 15.78 12.60 -39.16
N GLU A 99 14.50 12.52 -39.53
CA GLU A 99 14.04 12.72 -40.91
C GLU A 99 14.42 14.10 -41.44
N LYS A 100 14.14 15.17 -40.70
CA LYS A 100 14.58 16.53 -41.06
C LYS A 100 16.10 16.63 -41.25
N MET A 101 16.88 15.90 -40.44
CA MET A 101 18.33 15.85 -40.60
C MET A 101 18.76 15.10 -41.86
N ARG A 102 18.03 14.05 -42.27
CA ARG A 102 18.27 13.34 -43.54
C ARG A 102 17.94 14.22 -44.74
N GLU A 103 16.84 14.96 -44.71
CA GLU A 103 16.52 15.94 -45.77
C GLU A 103 17.59 17.01 -45.90
N GLN A 104 18.12 17.51 -44.77
CA GLN A 104 19.23 18.46 -44.78
C GLN A 104 20.52 17.83 -45.31
N ALA A 105 20.78 16.55 -45.01
CA ALA A 105 21.92 15.82 -45.56
C ALA A 105 21.80 15.72 -47.09
N ALA A 106 20.63 15.33 -47.62
CA ALA A 106 20.39 15.24 -49.06
C ALA A 106 20.62 16.60 -49.75
N LYS A 107 20.13 17.70 -49.17
CA LYS A 107 20.40 19.07 -49.68
C LYS A 107 21.87 19.47 -49.65
N LEU A 108 22.67 18.89 -48.75
CA LEU A 108 24.13 19.14 -48.72
C LEU A 108 24.87 18.27 -49.74
N GLU A 109 24.42 17.03 -49.95
CA GLU A 109 24.89 16.15 -51.03
C GLU A 109 24.68 16.78 -52.40
N GLU A 110 23.50 17.32 -52.68
CA GLU A 110 23.21 18.05 -53.93
C GLU A 110 24.14 19.26 -54.14
N LYS A 111 24.63 19.86 -53.05
CA LYS A 111 25.58 20.98 -53.08
C LYS A 111 27.05 20.53 -53.14
N GLY A 112 27.31 19.23 -53.24
CA GLY A 112 28.66 18.66 -53.27
C GLY A 112 29.37 18.57 -51.91
N ASN A 113 28.64 18.77 -50.80
CA ASN A 113 29.21 18.75 -49.44
C ASN A 113 29.09 17.36 -48.79
N GLU A 114 29.64 16.33 -49.43
CA GLU A 114 29.49 14.91 -49.04
C GLU A 114 29.88 14.64 -47.57
N LYS A 115 31.00 15.21 -47.09
CA LYS A 115 31.45 15.00 -45.70
C LYS A 115 30.47 15.58 -44.68
N ALA A 116 29.84 16.70 -45.00
CA ALA A 116 28.88 17.34 -44.11
C ALA A 116 27.54 16.58 -44.12
N ALA A 117 27.10 16.12 -45.29
CA ALA A 117 25.92 15.28 -45.46
C ALA A 117 26.05 13.95 -44.70
N ALA A 118 27.15 13.22 -44.91
CA ALA A 118 27.42 11.95 -44.21
C ALA A 118 27.47 12.13 -42.67
N LYS A 119 27.97 13.28 -42.19
CA LYS A 119 27.96 13.61 -40.76
C LYS A 119 26.53 13.83 -40.25
N LEU A 120 25.68 14.52 -41.01
CA LEU A 120 24.27 14.70 -40.67
C LEU A 120 23.51 13.39 -40.68
N GLU A 121 23.71 12.55 -41.69
CA GLU A 121 23.06 11.25 -41.79
C GLU A 121 23.43 10.33 -40.61
N ARG A 122 24.71 10.30 -40.23
CA ARG A 122 25.17 9.56 -39.04
C ARG A 122 24.51 10.07 -37.75
N ASN A 123 24.31 11.39 -37.64
CA ASN A 123 23.61 12.00 -36.51
C ASN A 123 22.11 11.69 -36.52
N ALA A 124 21.47 11.69 -37.69
CA ALA A 124 20.08 11.30 -37.88
C ALA A 124 19.87 9.85 -37.41
N LYS A 125 20.70 8.90 -37.88
CA LYS A 125 20.65 7.49 -37.45
C LYS A 125 20.82 7.33 -35.93
N ARG A 126 21.71 8.11 -35.32
CA ARG A 126 21.87 8.12 -33.84
C ARG A 126 20.62 8.63 -33.12
N LYS A 127 19.95 9.66 -33.66
CA LYS A 127 18.70 10.18 -33.10
C LYS A 127 17.56 9.19 -33.24
N GLU A 128 17.38 8.61 -34.41
CA GLU A 128 16.39 7.56 -34.69
C GLU A 128 16.53 6.39 -33.72
N ASN A 129 17.73 5.82 -33.60
CA ASN A 129 18.02 4.75 -32.63
C ASN A 129 17.71 5.16 -31.17
N ARG A 130 17.84 6.45 -30.84
CA ARG A 130 17.50 6.95 -29.51
C ARG A 130 15.99 7.13 -29.34
N GLY A 131 15.29 7.53 -30.41
CA GLY A 131 13.84 7.63 -30.47
C GLY A 131 13.19 6.26 -30.27
N GLU A 132 13.61 5.27 -31.05
CA GLU A 132 13.14 3.88 -30.96
C GLU A 132 13.35 3.30 -29.55
N LYS A 133 14.50 3.58 -28.92
CA LYS A 133 14.76 3.16 -27.53
C LYS A 133 13.80 3.79 -26.52
N LEU A 134 13.32 5.01 -26.78
CA LEU A 134 12.38 5.70 -25.91
C LEU A 134 10.96 5.19 -26.09
N GLU A 135 10.53 4.95 -27.33
CA GLU A 135 9.25 4.28 -27.64
C GLU A 135 9.19 2.91 -26.96
N ASN A 136 10.19 2.06 -27.22
CA ASN A 136 10.31 0.75 -26.56
C ASN A 136 10.27 0.83 -25.03
N LYS A 137 10.85 1.89 -24.45
CA LYS A 137 10.83 2.11 -23.00
C LYS A 137 9.47 2.61 -22.51
N GLY A 138 8.78 3.41 -23.32
CA GLY A 138 7.40 3.85 -23.11
C GLY A 138 6.44 2.67 -23.02
N GLU A 139 6.45 1.82 -24.04
CA GLU A 139 5.58 0.64 -24.13
C GLU A 139 5.82 -0.33 -22.96
N ARG A 140 7.10 -0.54 -22.60
CA ARG A 140 7.49 -1.38 -21.45
C ARG A 140 7.03 -0.80 -20.12
N MET A 141 6.75 0.49 -20.02
CA MET A 141 6.20 1.10 -18.81
C MET A 141 4.67 1.11 -18.77
N GLN A 142 3.99 1.17 -19.93
CA GLN A 142 2.53 1.10 -20.00
C GLN A 142 2.00 -0.24 -19.47
N LYS A 143 2.54 -1.38 -19.95
CA LYS A 143 2.06 -2.72 -19.56
C LYS A 143 2.04 -2.95 -18.03
N PRO A 144 3.10 -2.62 -17.26
CA PRO A 144 3.04 -2.74 -15.81
C PRO A 144 2.21 -1.66 -15.13
N GLY A 145 2.04 -0.48 -15.74
CA GLY A 145 1.17 0.58 -15.23
C GLY A 145 -0.28 0.14 -15.21
N GLU A 146 -0.76 -0.40 -16.34
CA GLU A 146 -2.09 -1.00 -16.46
C GLU A 146 -2.29 -2.15 -15.47
N ARG A 147 -1.26 -3.01 -15.30
CA ARG A 147 -1.30 -4.09 -14.31
C ARG A 147 -1.41 -3.57 -12.88
N GLU A 148 -0.74 -2.46 -12.54
CA GLU A 148 -0.84 -1.82 -11.22
C GLU A 148 -2.22 -1.19 -11.00
N GLN A 149 -2.81 -0.54 -12.01
CA GLN A 149 -4.20 -0.05 -11.97
C GLN A 149 -5.19 -1.18 -11.72
N ARG A 150 -5.19 -2.22 -12.57
CA ARG A 150 -6.06 -3.40 -12.40
C ARG A 150 -5.90 -4.05 -11.02
N ARG A 151 -4.68 -4.04 -10.45
CA ARG A 151 -4.43 -4.55 -9.09
C ARG A 151 -5.00 -3.64 -8.02
N GLY A 152 -4.93 -2.32 -8.20
CA GLY A 152 -5.58 -1.34 -7.33
C GLY A 152 -7.09 -1.57 -7.30
N GLU A 153 -7.71 -1.67 -8.47
CA GLU A 153 -9.16 -1.83 -8.60
C GLU A 153 -9.64 -3.12 -7.92
N ARG A 154 -8.93 -4.24 -8.14
CA ARG A 154 -9.22 -5.51 -7.47
C ARG A 154 -9.11 -5.41 -5.95
N LYS A 155 -8.16 -4.64 -5.44
CA LYS A 155 -8.03 -4.43 -3.98
C LYS A 155 -9.18 -3.63 -3.42
N GLN A 156 -9.64 -2.60 -4.13
CA GLN A 156 -10.81 -1.82 -3.74
C GLN A 156 -12.08 -2.67 -3.78
N ARG A 157 -12.35 -3.37 -4.89
CA ARG A 157 -13.53 -4.24 -5.05
C ARG A 157 -13.60 -5.34 -4.01
N GLY A 158 -12.49 -6.03 -3.73
CA GLY A 158 -12.46 -7.06 -2.70
C GLY A 158 -12.48 -6.53 -1.25
N GLY A 159 -12.39 -5.21 -1.04
CA GLY A 159 -12.71 -4.56 0.24
C GLY A 159 -14.21 -4.23 0.36
N LYS A 160 -14.90 -4.04 -0.77
CA LYS A 160 -16.34 -3.72 -0.84
C LYS A 160 -17.26 -4.95 -0.81
N GLY A 161 -16.78 -6.12 -1.25
CA GLY A 161 -17.54 -7.38 -1.20
C GLY A 161 -17.16 -8.26 -0.01
N LYS A 162 -17.87 -8.11 1.12
CA LYS A 162 -18.18 -9.11 2.15
C LYS A 162 -18.91 -8.44 3.31
#